data_AF-A0A2T5HQJ5-F1
#
_entry.id   AF-A0A2T5HQJ5-F1
#
_cell.length_a   1.000
_cell.length_b   1.000
_cell.length_c   1.000
_cell.angle_alpha   90.00
_cell.angle_beta   90.00
_cell.angle_gamma   90.00
#
_symmetry.space_group_name_H-M   'P 1'
#
loop_
_entity.id
_entity.type
_entity.pdbx_description
1 polymer ?
#
loop_
_entity_poly.entity_id
_entity_poly.type
_entity_poly.pdbx_seq_one_letter_code
_entity_poly.pdbx_strand_id
1 'polypeptide(L)'
;MHTLEQLRRGELAGIKRLDLTCELREFPTEIFDLADSLEVLNLSGNQLSRLPADLPRLHRLKVLFCSDNPFTEMPEVLGDCAQLEMVGFKANQIRHVPAAALPAQLRWLILSDNQVSELPSELSQRPRLQKLMLAGNRLEALPESLGACANLQLLRIAANRFERLPDWLMELPQLAWLAYAGNPVSDVAEREVLASHPMEAIALEQIQLGEVLGQGASGIIHAAQWNNRSMAAKLFRGEVTSDGLPHSEMAACIAAGNHPHLIGVAGPLQSTPPGLLLERISADYHVLAGPPSLASCTRDVYAQGRRFALEEALAIARAVASAAAHLHSNGILHGDLYGHNLLVNGAGHCLLGDFGAASFFDPASAQGQALQRIEARAFGCLLEELLERCDEVPERLWQVQRACVAPTVSDRPDFNAIIAAL
;
A
#
# COMPACT_ATOMS: atom_id res chain seq x y z
N MET A 1 -21.91 -4.74 9.82
CA MET A 1 -22.24 -5.52 8.61
C MET A 1 -23.76 -5.54 8.51
N HIS A 2 -24.33 -5.18 7.36
CA HIS A 2 -25.79 -5.14 7.18
C HIS A 2 -26.28 -6.51 6.70
N THR A 3 -27.57 -6.80 6.88
CA THR A 3 -28.16 -8.05 6.40
C THR A 3 -29.06 -7.81 5.20
N LEU A 4 -29.22 -8.85 4.37
CA LEU A 4 -30.15 -8.83 3.24
C LEU A 4 -31.61 -8.66 3.71
N GLU A 5 -31.95 -9.14 4.91
CA GLU A 5 -33.28 -9.00 5.48
C GLU A 5 -33.58 -7.54 5.87
N GLN A 6 -32.63 -6.84 6.48
CA GLN A 6 -32.77 -5.40 6.77
C GLN A 6 -33.01 -4.59 5.48
N LEU A 7 -32.27 -4.92 4.42
CA LEU A 7 -32.44 -4.29 3.11
C LEU A 7 -33.86 -4.55 2.57
N ARG A 8 -34.31 -5.80 2.56
CA ARG A 8 -35.64 -6.20 2.06
C ARG A 8 -36.80 -5.60 2.84
N ARG A 9 -36.62 -5.32 4.12
CA ARG A 9 -37.62 -4.66 4.97
C ARG A 9 -37.60 -3.13 4.83
N GLY A 10 -36.69 -2.57 4.05
CA GLY A 10 -36.54 -1.12 3.88
C GLY A 10 -35.95 -0.40 5.10
N GLU A 11 -35.41 -1.13 6.08
CA GLU A 11 -34.82 -0.57 7.32
C GLU A 11 -33.54 0.25 7.05
N LEU A 12 -32.97 0.09 5.86
CA LEU A 12 -31.74 0.74 5.41
C LEU A 12 -31.99 1.99 4.55
N ALA A 13 -33.22 2.49 4.47
CA ALA A 13 -33.52 3.69 3.69
C ALA A 13 -32.66 4.89 4.11
N GLY A 14 -32.07 5.58 3.14
CA GLY A 14 -31.26 6.78 3.37
C GLY A 14 -29.80 6.55 3.79
N ILE A 15 -29.35 5.31 3.94
CA ILE A 15 -27.93 5.04 4.25
C ILE A 15 -27.02 5.49 3.09
N LYS A 16 -25.80 5.90 3.46
CA LYS A 16 -24.74 6.25 2.50
C LYS A 16 -23.79 5.11 2.21
N ARG A 17 -23.68 4.14 3.13
CA ARG A 17 -22.78 3.00 3.02
C ARG A 17 -23.54 1.71 3.28
N LEU A 18 -23.56 0.82 2.29
CA LEU A 18 -24.09 -0.53 2.40
C LEU A 18 -22.93 -1.54 2.34
N ASP A 19 -22.94 -2.47 3.30
CA ASP A 19 -21.98 -3.58 3.40
C ASP A 19 -22.79 -4.88 3.50
N LEU A 20 -22.75 -5.72 2.47
CA LEU A 20 -23.44 -7.00 2.42
C LEU A 20 -22.46 -8.14 2.12
N THR A 21 -22.39 -9.10 3.03
CA THR A 21 -21.63 -10.35 2.89
C THR A 21 -22.56 -11.48 3.35
N CYS A 22 -23.27 -12.08 2.41
CA CYS A 22 -24.33 -13.06 2.69
C CYS A 22 -24.47 -14.08 1.55
N GLU A 23 -23.33 -14.50 1.00
CA GLU A 23 -23.23 -15.50 -0.08
C GLU A 23 -24.05 -15.14 -1.34
N LEU A 24 -24.14 -13.85 -1.64
CA LEU A 24 -24.95 -13.36 -2.75
C LEU A 24 -24.46 -13.95 -4.08
N ARG A 25 -25.34 -14.65 -4.80
CA ARG A 25 -25.08 -15.14 -6.17
C ARG A 25 -25.55 -14.16 -7.24
N GLU A 26 -26.46 -13.28 -6.86
CA GLU A 26 -27.03 -12.24 -7.72
C GLU A 26 -27.09 -10.92 -6.95
N PHE A 27 -27.07 -9.82 -7.70
CA PHE A 27 -27.21 -8.48 -7.15
C PHE A 27 -28.64 -8.29 -6.60
N PRO A 28 -28.81 -7.98 -5.30
CA PRO A 28 -30.14 -7.72 -4.74
C PRO A 28 -30.75 -6.45 -5.34
N THR A 29 -31.91 -6.57 -5.98
CA THR A 29 -32.57 -5.44 -6.64
C THR A 29 -33.02 -4.36 -5.65
N GLU A 30 -33.25 -4.72 -4.39
CA GLU A 30 -33.61 -3.81 -3.30
C GLU A 30 -32.50 -2.77 -3.00
N ILE A 31 -31.26 -3.00 -3.45
CA ILE A 31 -30.19 -1.98 -3.38
C ILE A 31 -30.58 -0.73 -4.18
N PHE A 32 -31.37 -0.89 -5.27
CA PHE A 32 -31.83 0.24 -6.07
C PHE A 32 -32.79 1.17 -5.32
N ASP A 33 -33.42 0.72 -4.23
CA ASP A 33 -34.25 1.57 -3.38
C ASP A 33 -33.40 2.60 -2.59
N LEU A 34 -32.07 2.42 -2.59
CA LEU A 34 -31.11 3.33 -1.97
C LEU A 34 -30.46 4.30 -2.97
N ALA A 35 -30.93 4.34 -4.22
CA ALA A 35 -30.31 5.12 -5.31
C ALA A 35 -30.07 6.60 -4.95
N ASP A 36 -30.98 7.20 -4.18
CA ASP A 36 -30.94 8.62 -3.79
C ASP A 36 -29.98 8.92 -2.62
N SER A 37 -29.40 7.92 -1.97
CA SER A 37 -28.53 8.11 -0.80
C SER A 37 -27.21 7.35 -0.84
N LEU A 38 -27.15 6.21 -1.53
CA LEU A 38 -26.02 5.29 -1.46
C LEU A 38 -24.79 5.85 -2.19
N GLU A 39 -23.72 6.06 -1.43
CA GLU A 39 -22.43 6.56 -1.93
C GLU A 39 -21.35 5.45 -1.96
N VAL A 40 -21.44 4.47 -1.05
CA VAL A 40 -20.48 3.36 -0.91
C VAL A 40 -21.23 2.03 -0.88
N LEU A 41 -20.91 1.16 -1.83
CA LEU A 41 -21.45 -0.20 -1.90
C LEU A 41 -20.32 -1.22 -1.76
N ASN A 42 -20.40 -2.06 -0.75
CA ASN A 42 -19.47 -3.16 -0.54
C ASN A 42 -20.22 -4.50 -0.59
N LEU A 43 -19.91 -5.27 -1.63
CA LEU A 43 -20.40 -6.61 -1.91
C LEU A 43 -19.25 -7.64 -1.85
N SER A 44 -18.19 -7.35 -1.09
CA SER A 44 -17.04 -8.26 -0.97
C SER A 44 -17.40 -9.53 -0.19
N GLY A 45 -16.75 -10.65 -0.53
CA GLY A 45 -16.96 -11.95 0.12
C GLY A 45 -18.29 -12.61 -0.25
N ASN A 46 -18.74 -12.45 -1.49
CA ASN A 46 -19.96 -13.07 -2.00
C ASN A 46 -19.63 -14.06 -3.15
N GLN A 47 -20.64 -14.44 -3.94
CA GLN A 47 -20.54 -15.36 -5.05
C GLN A 47 -21.02 -14.71 -6.37
N LEU A 48 -20.83 -13.39 -6.49
CA LEU A 48 -21.24 -12.61 -7.65
C LEU A 48 -20.25 -12.82 -8.80
N SER A 49 -20.78 -13.14 -9.98
CA SER A 49 -19.99 -13.21 -11.22
C SER A 49 -20.34 -12.11 -12.21
N ARG A 50 -21.37 -11.31 -11.92
CA ARG A 50 -21.87 -10.23 -12.77
C ARG A 50 -22.50 -9.11 -11.94
N LEU A 51 -22.56 -7.92 -12.52
CA LEU A 51 -23.34 -6.79 -12.02
C LEU A 51 -24.50 -6.49 -13.00
N PRO A 52 -25.65 -5.98 -12.53
CA PRO A 52 -26.79 -5.70 -13.39
C PRO A 52 -26.52 -4.51 -14.31
N ALA A 53 -27.08 -4.52 -15.52
CA ALA A 53 -26.99 -3.40 -16.48
C ALA A 53 -27.56 -2.07 -15.93
N ASP A 54 -28.47 -2.17 -14.96
CA ASP A 54 -29.13 -1.06 -14.29
C ASP A 54 -28.31 -0.45 -13.14
N LEU A 55 -27.08 -0.89 -12.89
CA LEU A 55 -26.21 -0.33 -11.85
C LEU A 55 -26.09 1.21 -11.87
N PRO A 56 -26.07 1.91 -13.04
CA PRO A 56 -25.97 3.37 -13.10
C PRO A 56 -27.17 4.10 -12.47
N ARG A 57 -28.27 3.40 -12.17
CA ARG A 57 -29.40 3.95 -11.37
C ARG A 57 -28.93 4.43 -9.99
N LEU A 58 -27.88 3.83 -9.43
CA LEU A 58 -27.21 4.29 -8.22
C LEU A 58 -26.37 5.55 -8.52
N HIS A 59 -27.05 6.63 -8.90
CA HIS A 59 -26.45 7.84 -9.44
C HIS A 59 -25.58 8.62 -8.44
N ARG A 60 -25.62 8.26 -7.15
CA ARG A 60 -24.72 8.79 -6.10
C ARG A 60 -23.56 7.87 -5.74
N LEU A 61 -23.46 6.69 -6.36
CA LEU A 61 -22.43 5.70 -6.05
C LEU A 61 -21.05 6.21 -6.45
N LYS A 62 -20.17 6.34 -5.45
CA LYS A 62 -18.77 6.78 -5.60
C LYS A 62 -17.77 5.65 -5.41
N VAL A 63 -18.14 4.63 -4.64
CA VAL A 63 -17.23 3.54 -4.27
C VAL A 63 -17.95 2.21 -4.40
N LEU A 64 -17.34 1.29 -5.15
CA LEU A 64 -17.79 -0.09 -5.28
C LEU A 64 -16.67 -1.07 -4.90
N PHE A 65 -16.96 -1.95 -3.95
CA PHE A 65 -16.12 -3.10 -3.62
C PHE A 65 -16.82 -4.42 -3.94
N CYS A 66 -16.17 -5.26 -4.72
CA CYS A 66 -16.57 -6.60 -5.11
C CYS A 66 -15.41 -7.59 -4.94
N SER A 67 -14.56 -7.39 -3.92
CA SER A 67 -13.43 -8.28 -3.64
C SER A 67 -13.92 -9.67 -3.22
N ASP A 68 -13.09 -10.70 -3.38
CA ASP A 68 -13.40 -12.08 -2.96
C ASP A 68 -14.74 -12.56 -3.55
N ASN A 69 -14.83 -12.50 -4.87
CA ASN A 69 -15.96 -12.96 -5.69
C ASN A 69 -15.43 -13.72 -6.92
N PRO A 70 -16.26 -14.48 -7.64
CA PRO A 70 -15.84 -15.23 -8.83
C PRO A 70 -15.90 -14.43 -10.14
N PHE A 71 -15.64 -13.11 -10.16
CA PHE A 71 -15.61 -12.35 -11.42
C PHE A 71 -14.43 -12.78 -12.30
N THR A 72 -14.69 -13.05 -13.59
CA THR A 72 -13.65 -13.38 -14.59
C THR A 72 -13.33 -12.23 -15.54
N GLU A 73 -14.16 -11.19 -15.52
CA GLU A 73 -14.00 -9.95 -16.28
C GLU A 73 -14.46 -8.78 -15.41
N MET A 74 -13.88 -7.60 -15.65
CA MET A 74 -14.38 -6.38 -15.02
C MET A 74 -15.69 -5.94 -15.73
N PRO A 75 -16.81 -5.76 -15.02
CA PRO A 75 -18.10 -5.47 -15.65
C PRO A 75 -18.13 -4.13 -16.39
N GLU A 76 -18.51 -4.13 -17.67
CA GLU A 76 -18.55 -2.91 -18.51
C GLU A 76 -19.49 -1.83 -17.95
N VAL A 77 -20.58 -2.23 -17.29
CA VAL A 77 -21.56 -1.31 -16.68
C VAL A 77 -20.94 -0.31 -15.69
N LEU A 78 -19.75 -0.60 -15.17
CA LEU A 78 -19.03 0.32 -14.30
C LEU A 78 -18.65 1.62 -15.01
N GLY A 79 -18.36 1.59 -16.32
CA GLY A 79 -18.03 2.79 -17.10
C GLY A 79 -19.18 3.80 -17.16
N ASP A 80 -20.42 3.32 -17.10
CA ASP A 80 -21.63 4.14 -17.16
C ASP A 80 -21.97 4.81 -15.81
N CYS A 81 -21.28 4.43 -14.73
CA CYS A 81 -21.50 4.99 -13.40
C CYS A 81 -20.81 6.37 -13.26
N ALA A 82 -21.55 7.43 -13.56
CA ALA A 82 -21.03 8.80 -13.70
C ALA A 82 -20.27 9.38 -12.49
N GLN A 83 -20.55 8.91 -11.28
CA GLN A 83 -19.93 9.39 -10.03
C GLN A 83 -18.92 8.38 -9.44
N LEU A 84 -18.69 7.24 -10.09
CA LEU A 84 -17.86 6.18 -9.55
C LEU A 84 -16.38 6.57 -9.62
N GLU A 85 -15.77 6.72 -8.45
CA GLU A 85 -14.38 7.17 -8.27
C GLU A 85 -13.47 6.03 -7.84
N MET A 86 -13.99 5.04 -7.12
CA MET A 86 -13.20 3.94 -6.58
C MET A 86 -13.85 2.60 -6.86
N VAL A 87 -13.04 1.69 -7.41
CA VAL A 87 -13.48 0.37 -7.81
C VAL A 87 -12.48 -0.68 -7.29
N GLY A 88 -12.98 -1.67 -6.56
CA GLY A 88 -12.13 -2.76 -6.07
C GLY A 88 -12.69 -4.16 -6.34
N PHE A 89 -11.87 -4.98 -6.98
CA PHE A 89 -12.10 -6.40 -7.28
C PHE A 89 -10.88 -7.24 -6.85
N LYS A 90 -10.38 -7.04 -5.62
CA LYS A 90 -9.26 -7.85 -5.11
C LYS A 90 -9.67 -9.33 -5.03
N ALA A 91 -8.74 -10.27 -5.22
CA ALA A 91 -9.00 -11.71 -5.00
C ALA A 91 -10.20 -12.23 -5.80
N ASN A 92 -10.19 -11.94 -7.10
CA ASN A 92 -11.17 -12.43 -8.07
C ASN A 92 -10.44 -13.34 -9.07
N GLN A 93 -11.06 -13.62 -10.22
CA GLN A 93 -10.46 -14.42 -11.30
C GLN A 93 -10.37 -13.60 -12.60
N ILE A 94 -10.29 -12.27 -12.49
CA ILE A 94 -10.38 -11.36 -13.63
C ILE A 94 -9.21 -11.57 -14.57
N ARG A 95 -9.51 -11.84 -15.83
CA ARG A 95 -8.53 -11.98 -16.93
C ARG A 95 -8.58 -10.79 -17.89
N HIS A 96 -9.77 -10.20 -18.05
CA HIS A 96 -10.01 -9.13 -19.00
C HIS A 96 -10.55 -7.87 -18.31
N VAL A 97 -9.98 -6.73 -18.66
CA VAL A 97 -10.39 -5.40 -18.21
C VAL A 97 -10.79 -4.60 -19.45
N PRO A 98 -12.07 -4.65 -19.87
CA PRO A 98 -12.50 -3.91 -21.06
C PRO A 98 -12.41 -2.41 -20.80
N ALA A 99 -12.06 -1.63 -21.84
CA ALA A 99 -11.98 -0.17 -21.74
C ALA A 99 -13.30 0.45 -21.27
N ALA A 100 -14.43 -0.14 -21.68
CA ALA A 100 -15.78 0.28 -21.29
C ALA A 100 -16.05 0.11 -19.79
N ALA A 101 -15.34 -0.76 -19.06
CA ALA A 101 -15.53 -0.90 -17.61
C ALA A 101 -14.89 0.22 -16.79
N LEU A 102 -14.14 1.14 -17.40
CA LEU A 102 -13.37 2.16 -16.69
C LEU A 102 -14.20 3.43 -16.49
N PRO A 103 -14.62 3.77 -15.26
CA PRO A 103 -15.42 4.97 -15.02
C PRO A 103 -14.66 6.25 -15.37
N ALA A 104 -15.39 7.26 -15.88
CA ALA A 104 -14.78 8.53 -16.27
C ALA A 104 -14.13 9.29 -15.08
N GLN A 105 -14.64 9.10 -13.87
CA GLN A 105 -14.15 9.75 -12.64
C GLN A 105 -13.18 8.87 -11.83
N LEU A 106 -12.70 7.76 -12.39
CA LEU A 106 -11.86 6.80 -11.69
C LEU A 106 -10.60 7.45 -11.10
N ARG A 107 -10.46 7.32 -9.78
CA ARG A 107 -9.33 7.74 -8.95
C ARG A 107 -8.53 6.56 -8.43
N TRP A 108 -9.21 5.48 -8.07
CA TRP A 108 -8.59 4.32 -7.44
C TRP A 108 -9.14 3.02 -8.01
N LEU A 109 -8.27 2.24 -8.63
CA LEU A 109 -8.56 0.90 -9.14
C LEU A 109 -7.79 -0.16 -8.36
N ILE A 110 -8.50 -1.16 -7.83
CA ILE A 110 -7.91 -2.33 -7.16
C ILE A 110 -8.26 -3.58 -7.94
N LEU A 111 -7.24 -4.21 -8.51
CA LEU A 111 -7.29 -5.50 -9.20
C LEU A 111 -6.24 -6.48 -8.64
N SER A 112 -5.72 -6.24 -7.43
CA SER A 112 -4.74 -7.15 -6.82
C SER A 112 -5.29 -8.56 -6.69
N ASP A 113 -4.44 -9.57 -6.83
CA ASP A 113 -4.78 -11.00 -6.71
C ASP A 113 -5.86 -11.40 -7.73
N ASN A 114 -5.50 -11.34 -9.01
CA ASN A 114 -6.34 -11.69 -10.16
C ASN A 114 -5.49 -12.43 -11.22
N GLN A 115 -5.98 -12.51 -12.46
CA GLN A 115 -5.35 -13.20 -13.57
C GLN A 115 -5.13 -12.27 -14.77
N VAL A 116 -5.04 -10.96 -14.53
CA VAL A 116 -4.93 -9.93 -15.57
C VAL A 116 -3.57 -10.04 -16.25
N SER A 117 -3.57 -10.18 -17.58
CA SER A 117 -2.35 -10.20 -18.39
C SER A 117 -2.10 -8.91 -19.15
N GLU A 118 -3.13 -8.08 -19.34
CA GLU A 118 -3.05 -6.80 -20.04
C GLU A 118 -4.04 -5.79 -19.45
N LEU A 119 -3.71 -4.51 -19.57
CA LEU A 119 -4.61 -3.39 -19.25
C LEU A 119 -4.93 -2.61 -20.52
N PRO A 120 -6.14 -2.05 -20.63
CA PRO A 120 -6.52 -1.24 -21.78
C PRO A 120 -5.76 0.09 -21.77
N SER A 121 -5.29 0.52 -22.95
CA SER A 121 -4.53 1.77 -23.14
C SER A 121 -5.30 3.01 -22.70
N GLU A 122 -6.63 2.91 -22.76
CA GLU A 122 -7.56 3.94 -22.40
C GLU A 122 -7.40 4.33 -20.94
N LEU A 123 -6.88 3.46 -20.04
CA LEU A 123 -6.70 3.79 -18.62
C LEU A 123 -5.99 5.14 -18.40
N SER A 124 -5.13 5.55 -19.34
CA SER A 124 -4.50 6.87 -19.45
C SER A 124 -5.45 8.07 -19.57
N GLN A 125 -6.66 7.87 -20.10
CA GLN A 125 -7.69 8.87 -20.31
C GLN A 125 -8.53 9.11 -19.04
N ARG A 126 -8.12 8.57 -17.87
CA ARG A 126 -8.76 8.81 -16.57
C ARG A 126 -7.96 9.89 -15.85
N PRO A 127 -8.34 11.19 -16.00
CA PRO A 127 -7.51 12.30 -15.54
C PRO A 127 -7.36 12.36 -14.02
N ARG A 128 -8.22 11.66 -13.28
CA ARG A 128 -8.21 11.62 -11.82
C ARG A 128 -7.50 10.39 -11.23
N LEU A 129 -6.96 9.49 -12.05
CA LEU A 129 -6.33 8.26 -11.57
C LEU A 129 -5.13 8.58 -10.67
N GLN A 130 -5.21 8.17 -9.41
CA GLN A 130 -4.22 8.41 -8.34
C GLN A 130 -3.60 7.11 -7.83
N LYS A 131 -4.39 6.04 -7.77
CA LYS A 131 -3.99 4.79 -7.14
C LYS A 131 -4.36 3.58 -8.00
N LEU A 132 -3.34 2.77 -8.30
CA LEU A 132 -3.47 1.58 -9.14
C LEU A 132 -2.84 0.37 -8.43
N MET A 133 -3.68 -0.57 -7.99
CA MET A 133 -3.26 -1.76 -7.27
C MET A 133 -3.42 -2.99 -8.19
N LEU A 134 -2.32 -3.58 -8.62
CA LEU A 134 -2.23 -4.67 -9.59
C LEU A 134 -1.36 -5.84 -9.09
N ALA A 135 -1.01 -5.86 -7.80
CA ALA A 135 -0.15 -6.90 -7.25
C ALA A 135 -0.77 -8.30 -7.41
N GLY A 136 0.01 -9.34 -7.71
CA GLY A 136 -0.53 -10.70 -7.85
C GLY A 136 -1.35 -10.89 -9.13
N ASN A 137 -0.78 -10.53 -10.28
CA ASN A 137 -1.39 -10.70 -11.59
C ASN A 137 -0.42 -11.41 -12.54
N ARG A 138 -0.67 -11.33 -13.85
CA ARG A 138 0.11 -11.97 -14.92
C ARG A 138 0.66 -10.94 -15.90
N LEU A 139 0.82 -9.68 -15.46
CA LEU A 139 1.28 -8.59 -16.30
C LEU A 139 2.76 -8.75 -16.63
N GLU A 140 3.09 -8.65 -17.90
CA GLU A 140 4.49 -8.60 -18.39
C GLU A 140 4.93 -7.17 -18.71
N ALA A 141 3.96 -6.30 -19.03
CA ALA A 141 4.15 -4.89 -19.28
C ALA A 141 2.90 -4.09 -18.86
N LEU A 142 3.08 -2.78 -18.71
CA LEU A 142 2.00 -1.80 -18.60
C LEU A 142 1.87 -1.05 -19.93
N PRO A 143 0.67 -0.58 -20.32
CA PRO A 143 0.52 0.23 -21.53
C PRO A 143 1.39 1.49 -21.46
N GLU A 144 2.12 1.79 -22.55
CA GLU A 144 2.93 3.02 -22.67
C GLU A 144 2.14 4.31 -22.41
N SER A 145 0.84 4.29 -22.73
CA SER A 145 -0.06 5.43 -22.49
C SER A 145 -0.18 5.80 -21.01
N LEU A 146 0.11 4.91 -20.06
CA LEU A 146 0.10 5.23 -18.62
C LEU A 146 1.19 6.23 -18.23
N GLY A 147 2.21 6.45 -19.05
CA GLY A 147 3.16 7.55 -18.86
C GLY A 147 2.49 8.94 -18.87
N ALA A 148 1.29 9.07 -19.46
CA ALA A 148 0.51 10.31 -19.46
C ALA A 148 -0.30 10.53 -18.16
N CYS A 149 -0.36 9.56 -17.23
CA CYS A 149 -1.10 9.65 -15.97
C CYS A 149 -0.39 10.54 -14.94
N ALA A 150 -0.32 11.85 -15.18
CA ALA A 150 0.41 12.79 -14.32
C ALA A 150 -0.08 12.86 -12.86
N ASN A 151 -1.29 12.35 -12.55
CA ASN A 151 -1.83 12.28 -11.20
C ASN A 151 -1.61 10.93 -10.50
N LEU A 152 -0.99 9.95 -11.16
CA LEU A 152 -0.70 8.65 -10.55
C LEU A 152 0.34 8.81 -9.45
N GLN A 153 -0.04 8.41 -8.23
CA GLN A 153 0.76 8.60 -7.02
C GLN A 153 1.22 7.27 -6.40
N LEU A 154 0.37 6.24 -6.49
CA LEU A 154 0.64 4.91 -5.95
C LEU A 154 0.41 3.84 -7.01
N LEU A 155 1.43 3.04 -7.27
CA LEU A 155 1.39 1.89 -8.16
C LEU A 155 1.90 0.62 -7.45
N ARG A 156 1.08 -0.42 -7.38
CA ARG A 156 1.52 -1.75 -6.92
C ARG A 156 1.46 -2.74 -8.07
N ILE A 157 2.61 -3.23 -8.48
CA ILE A 157 2.79 -4.22 -9.55
C ILE A 157 3.61 -5.42 -9.08
N ALA A 158 3.77 -5.59 -7.76
CA ALA A 158 4.44 -6.74 -7.17
C ALA A 158 3.80 -8.08 -7.60
N ALA A 159 4.55 -9.18 -7.55
CA ALA A 159 4.06 -10.51 -7.93
C ALA A 159 3.41 -10.54 -9.32
N ASN A 160 4.17 -10.16 -10.35
CA ASN A 160 3.77 -10.18 -11.76
C ASN A 160 4.90 -10.83 -12.58
N ARG A 161 5.08 -10.46 -13.85
CA ARG A 161 6.08 -11.03 -14.77
C ARG A 161 6.93 -9.94 -15.44
N PHE A 162 7.12 -8.80 -14.79
CA PHE A 162 7.91 -7.70 -15.34
C PHE A 162 9.39 -8.08 -15.41
N GLU A 163 9.93 -8.22 -16.63
CA GLU A 163 11.38 -8.34 -16.86
C GLU A 163 12.10 -7.00 -16.73
N ARG A 164 11.38 -5.90 -16.98
CA ARG A 164 11.86 -4.53 -16.81
C ARG A 164 10.73 -3.63 -16.30
N LEU A 165 11.10 -2.58 -15.60
CA LEU A 165 10.20 -1.48 -15.30
C LEU A 165 10.08 -0.56 -16.54
N PRO A 166 8.89 -0.05 -16.89
CA PRO A 166 8.73 0.96 -17.93
C PRO A 166 9.47 2.25 -17.60
N ASP A 167 10.13 2.85 -18.60
CA ASP A 167 11.00 4.02 -18.39
C ASP A 167 10.21 5.26 -17.93
N TRP A 168 8.98 5.42 -18.43
CA TRP A 168 8.08 6.51 -18.06
C TRP A 168 7.72 6.55 -16.56
N LEU A 169 7.92 5.46 -15.81
CA LEU A 169 7.74 5.48 -14.34
C LEU A 169 8.67 6.51 -13.69
N MET A 170 9.88 6.66 -14.24
CA MET A 170 10.90 7.60 -13.75
C MET A 170 10.61 9.04 -14.18
N GLU A 171 9.55 9.28 -14.93
CA GLU A 171 9.13 10.60 -15.42
C GLU A 171 7.80 11.05 -14.80
N LEU A 172 7.10 10.17 -14.07
CA LEU A 172 5.81 10.50 -13.47
C LEU A 172 5.96 11.54 -12.34
N PRO A 173 5.31 12.70 -12.46
CA PRO A 173 5.58 13.83 -11.57
C PRO A 173 4.98 13.64 -10.17
N GLN A 174 4.01 12.75 -10.02
CA GLN A 174 3.33 12.51 -8.75
C GLN A 174 3.59 11.14 -8.13
N LEU A 175 4.26 10.22 -8.83
CA LEU A 175 4.54 8.89 -8.30
C LEU A 175 5.44 9.00 -7.07
N ALA A 176 4.99 8.37 -5.98
CA ALA A 176 5.66 8.38 -4.68
C ALA A 176 5.78 6.97 -4.07
N TRP A 177 4.76 6.13 -4.27
CA TRP A 177 4.72 4.78 -3.70
C TRP A 177 4.67 3.75 -4.82
N LEU A 178 5.72 2.94 -4.91
CA LEU A 178 5.89 1.92 -5.93
C LEU A 178 6.30 0.61 -5.25
N ALA A 179 5.59 -0.47 -5.55
CA ALA A 179 6.02 -1.82 -5.18
C ALA A 179 6.04 -2.72 -6.40
N TYR A 180 7.15 -3.43 -6.60
CA TYR A 180 7.37 -4.31 -7.75
C TYR A 180 8.17 -5.58 -7.40
N ALA A 181 8.38 -5.89 -6.12
CA ALA A 181 8.98 -7.17 -5.71
C ALA A 181 8.21 -8.39 -6.23
N GLY A 182 8.87 -9.55 -6.30
CA GLY A 182 8.26 -10.74 -6.91
C GLY A 182 8.05 -10.63 -8.41
N ASN A 183 8.91 -9.86 -9.08
CA ASN A 183 9.01 -9.79 -10.54
C ASN A 183 10.44 -10.13 -10.96
N PRO A 184 10.65 -10.70 -12.16
CA PRO A 184 11.99 -10.98 -12.67
C PRO A 184 12.98 -9.81 -12.61
N VAL A 185 12.49 -8.56 -12.77
CA VAL A 185 13.30 -7.33 -12.65
C VAL A 185 13.90 -7.11 -11.25
N SER A 186 13.23 -7.58 -10.19
CA SER A 186 13.66 -7.42 -8.78
C SER A 186 14.40 -8.66 -8.24
N ASP A 187 14.18 -9.82 -8.85
CA ASP A 187 14.65 -11.12 -8.35
C ASP A 187 16.17 -11.22 -8.21
N VAL A 188 16.92 -10.67 -9.15
CA VAL A 188 18.38 -10.74 -9.15
C VAL A 188 18.94 -9.99 -7.93
N ALA A 189 18.51 -8.74 -7.75
CA ALA A 189 18.90 -7.92 -6.62
C ALA A 189 18.45 -8.55 -5.29
N GLU A 190 17.23 -9.09 -5.20
CA GLU A 190 16.74 -9.79 -4.01
C GLU A 190 17.65 -10.96 -3.62
N ARG A 191 18.05 -11.81 -4.59
CA ARG A 191 18.93 -12.96 -4.34
C ARG A 191 20.33 -12.54 -3.92
N GLU A 192 20.92 -11.54 -4.58
CA GLU A 192 22.26 -11.03 -4.26
C GLU A 192 22.30 -10.44 -2.84
N VAL A 193 21.30 -9.61 -2.52
CA VAL A 193 21.20 -8.98 -1.21
C VAL A 193 20.97 -10.03 -0.12
N LEU A 194 20.08 -11.01 -0.34
CA LEU A 194 19.90 -12.13 0.60
C LEU A 194 21.17 -12.96 0.81
N ALA A 195 21.92 -13.24 -0.26
CA ALA A 195 23.17 -13.99 -0.18
C ALA A 195 24.24 -13.26 0.66
N SER A 196 24.21 -11.93 0.68
CA SER A 196 25.09 -11.10 1.51
C SER A 196 24.64 -10.94 2.97
N HIS A 197 23.41 -11.33 3.32
CA HIS A 197 22.83 -11.22 4.66
C HIS A 197 22.31 -12.57 5.21
N PRO A 198 23.20 -13.58 5.38
CA PRO A 198 22.76 -14.88 5.89
C PRO A 198 22.30 -14.77 7.35
N MET A 199 21.07 -15.23 7.62
CA MET A 199 20.54 -15.41 8.98
C MET A 199 20.16 -16.87 9.22
N GLU A 200 20.54 -17.40 10.38
CA GLU A 200 20.16 -18.76 10.77
C GLU A 200 18.66 -18.81 11.10
N ALA A 201 17.97 -19.82 10.56
CA ALA A 201 16.54 -19.99 10.82
C ALA A 201 16.31 -20.55 12.23
N ILE A 202 15.39 -19.93 12.96
CA ILE A 202 15.07 -20.26 14.35
C ILE A 202 13.95 -21.31 14.34
N ALA A 203 14.20 -22.46 14.97
CA ALA A 203 13.20 -23.52 15.08
C ALA A 203 12.03 -23.07 15.97
N LEU A 204 10.79 -23.35 15.57
CA LEU A 204 9.60 -22.92 16.34
C LEU A 204 9.58 -23.48 17.76
N GLU A 205 10.20 -24.63 17.99
CA GLU A 205 10.32 -25.26 19.30
C GLU A 205 11.21 -24.47 20.26
N GLN A 206 12.07 -23.58 19.74
CA GLN A 206 12.92 -22.69 20.54
C GLN A 206 12.19 -21.44 21.02
N ILE A 207 11.00 -21.16 20.48
CA ILE A 207 10.20 -19.99 20.85
C ILE A 207 8.94 -20.40 21.61
N GLN A 208 8.57 -19.62 22.60
CA GLN A 208 7.27 -19.75 23.25
C GLN A 208 6.34 -18.65 22.74
N LEU A 209 5.36 -19.02 21.92
CA LEU A 209 4.32 -18.09 21.45
C LEU A 209 3.35 -17.74 22.58
N GLY A 210 2.97 -16.47 22.64
CA GLY A 210 2.00 -15.91 23.57
C GLY A 210 0.77 -15.34 22.86
N GLU A 211 0.20 -14.31 23.47
CA GLU A 211 -0.98 -13.61 22.98
C GLU A 211 -0.78 -12.98 21.61
N VAL A 212 -1.88 -12.75 20.89
CA VAL A 212 -1.87 -12.01 19.63
C VAL A 212 -1.71 -10.52 19.94
N LEU A 213 -0.65 -9.90 19.41
CA LEU A 213 -0.39 -8.47 19.51
C LEU A 213 -1.08 -7.67 18.40
N GLY A 214 -1.26 -8.28 17.23
CA GLY A 214 -1.91 -7.64 16.10
C GLY A 214 -2.18 -8.61 14.95
N GLN A 215 -3.07 -8.23 14.05
CA GLN A 215 -3.40 -8.98 12.85
C GLN A 215 -3.61 -8.01 11.69
N GLY A 216 -2.92 -8.25 10.58
CA GLY A 216 -3.00 -7.44 9.36
C GLY A 216 -3.19 -8.29 8.10
N ALA A 217 -3.13 -7.64 6.94
CA ALA A 217 -3.25 -8.32 5.64
C ALA A 217 -2.10 -9.31 5.39
N SER A 218 -0.92 -9.02 5.92
CA SER A 218 0.28 -9.84 5.75
C SER A 218 0.37 -11.03 6.71
N GLY A 219 -0.36 -11.04 7.84
CA GLY A 219 -0.12 -12.04 8.89
C GLY A 219 -0.69 -11.75 10.27
N ILE A 220 -0.35 -12.61 11.22
CA ILE A 220 -0.64 -12.46 12.66
C ILE A 220 0.68 -12.22 13.38
N ILE A 221 0.69 -11.24 14.29
CA ILE A 221 1.82 -10.95 15.16
C ILE A 221 1.49 -11.48 16.56
N HIS A 222 2.32 -12.38 17.06
CA HIS A 222 2.24 -12.94 18.40
C HIS A 222 3.33 -12.38 19.30
N ALA A 223 3.06 -12.23 20.59
CA ALA A 223 4.12 -12.13 21.57
C ALA A 223 4.93 -13.43 21.55
N ALA A 224 6.25 -13.34 21.77
CA ALA A 224 7.11 -14.51 21.83
C ALA A 224 8.16 -14.37 22.92
N GLN A 225 8.63 -15.49 23.46
CA GLN A 225 9.85 -15.56 24.27
C GLN A 225 10.90 -16.40 23.54
N TRP A 226 12.13 -15.90 23.47
CA TRP A 226 13.27 -16.60 22.87
C TRP A 226 14.55 -16.23 23.62
N ASN A 227 15.31 -17.22 24.09
CA ASN A 227 16.55 -17.00 24.86
C ASN A 227 16.38 -16.03 26.05
N ASN A 228 15.28 -16.16 26.81
CA ASN A 228 14.88 -15.26 27.92
C ASN A 228 14.67 -13.79 27.52
N ARG A 229 14.49 -13.50 26.22
CA ARG A 229 14.14 -12.19 25.70
C ARG A 229 12.68 -12.18 25.26
N SER A 230 12.01 -11.06 25.54
CA SER A 230 10.69 -10.79 24.99
C SER A 230 10.81 -10.34 23.55
N MET A 231 10.12 -11.04 22.66
CA MET A 231 10.15 -10.87 21.20
C MET A 231 8.72 -10.76 20.65
N ALA A 232 8.61 -10.52 19.34
CA ALA A 232 7.36 -10.64 18.59
C ALA A 232 7.57 -11.59 17.40
N ALA A 233 6.66 -12.54 17.19
CA ALA A 233 6.70 -13.46 16.07
C ALA A 233 5.63 -13.05 15.05
N LYS A 234 6.04 -12.62 13.86
CA LYS A 234 5.14 -12.38 12.72
C LYS A 234 5.01 -13.66 11.91
N LEU A 235 3.82 -14.25 11.90
CA LEU A 235 3.48 -15.41 11.07
C LEU A 235 2.70 -14.92 9.85
N PHE A 236 3.24 -15.13 8.65
CA PHE A 236 2.64 -14.62 7.42
C PHE A 236 1.39 -15.40 7.02
N ARG A 237 0.49 -14.78 6.25
CA ARG A 237 -0.72 -15.42 5.70
C ARG A 237 -0.69 -15.41 4.17
N GLY A 238 -1.12 -16.53 3.57
CA GLY A 238 -1.38 -16.63 2.12
C GLY A 238 -0.13 -16.58 1.23
N GLU A 239 -0.34 -16.60 -0.08
CA GLU A 239 0.73 -16.55 -1.09
C GLU A 239 1.02 -15.11 -1.57
N VAL A 240 0.02 -14.22 -1.63
CA VAL A 240 0.16 -12.83 -2.12
C VAL A 240 -0.67 -11.85 -1.28
N THR A 241 -0.08 -10.71 -0.90
CA THR A 241 -0.77 -9.59 -0.22
C THR A 241 -1.12 -8.47 -1.21
N SER A 242 -1.81 -7.41 -0.76
CA SER A 242 -2.02 -6.21 -1.59
C SER A 242 -0.74 -5.52 -2.03
N ASP A 243 0.34 -5.75 -1.28
CA ASP A 243 1.57 -4.96 -1.34
C ASP A 243 2.73 -5.75 -1.94
N GLY A 244 2.73 -7.08 -1.76
CA GLY A 244 3.73 -7.97 -2.33
C GLY A 244 3.68 -9.41 -1.79
N LEU A 245 4.77 -10.14 -2.00
CA LEU A 245 4.93 -11.52 -1.55
C LEU A 245 5.50 -11.55 -0.13
N PRO A 246 4.99 -12.42 0.77
CA PRO A 246 5.52 -12.54 2.12
C PRO A 246 7.02 -12.84 2.20
N HIS A 247 7.56 -13.61 1.24
CA HIS A 247 9.00 -13.90 1.22
C HIS A 247 9.84 -12.65 0.90
N SER A 248 9.36 -11.77 0.02
CA SER A 248 10.07 -10.52 -0.32
C SER A 248 10.05 -9.54 0.85
N GLU A 249 8.94 -9.48 1.59
CA GLU A 249 8.88 -8.72 2.85
C GLU A 249 9.88 -9.25 3.88
N MET A 250 9.92 -10.58 4.07
CA MET A 250 10.87 -11.22 4.97
C MET A 250 12.32 -10.96 4.53
N ALA A 251 12.59 -11.06 3.24
CA ALA A 251 13.90 -10.77 2.66
C ALA A 251 14.31 -9.32 2.91
N ALA A 252 13.42 -8.36 2.70
CA ALA A 252 13.68 -6.95 2.95
C ALA A 252 13.94 -6.67 4.43
N CYS A 253 13.17 -7.26 5.34
CA CYS A 253 13.41 -7.16 6.78
C CYS A 253 14.81 -7.66 7.18
N ILE A 254 15.23 -8.82 6.65
CA ILE A 254 16.53 -9.43 6.94
C ILE A 254 17.66 -8.57 6.36
N ALA A 255 17.53 -8.20 5.09
CA ALA A 255 18.52 -7.45 4.34
C ALA A 255 18.68 -6.01 4.81
N ALA A 256 17.62 -5.42 5.39
CA ALA A 256 17.70 -4.11 6.00
C ALA A 256 18.71 -4.06 7.15
N GLY A 257 18.98 -5.19 7.82
CA GLY A 257 19.95 -5.24 8.90
C GLY A 257 19.61 -4.32 10.08
N ASN A 258 20.63 -3.93 10.85
CA ASN A 258 20.43 -3.15 12.06
C ASN A 258 20.49 -1.65 11.78
N HIS A 259 19.45 -0.94 12.21
CA HIS A 259 19.41 0.52 12.21
C HIS A 259 18.56 1.03 13.39
N PRO A 260 18.93 2.12 14.08
CA PRO A 260 18.21 2.60 15.27
C PRO A 260 16.72 2.90 15.06
N HIS A 261 16.34 3.21 13.81
CA HIS A 261 14.97 3.55 13.43
C HIS A 261 14.27 2.44 12.64
N LEU A 262 14.78 1.21 12.70
CA LEU A 262 14.13 0.01 12.15
C LEU A 262 13.84 -0.99 13.28
N ILE A 263 12.81 -1.82 13.08
CA ILE A 263 12.51 -2.91 14.01
C ILE A 263 13.57 -4.00 13.84
N GLY A 264 14.28 -4.34 14.91
CA GLY A 264 15.31 -5.37 14.87
C GLY A 264 14.75 -6.75 14.49
N VAL A 265 15.50 -7.48 13.68
CA VAL A 265 15.14 -8.83 13.21
C VAL A 265 16.10 -9.83 13.86
N ALA A 266 15.55 -10.81 14.57
CA ALA A 266 16.33 -11.89 15.17
C ALA A 266 16.59 -13.04 14.18
N GLY A 267 15.66 -13.30 13.26
CA GLY A 267 15.84 -14.27 12.19
C GLY A 267 14.52 -14.89 11.71
N PRO A 268 14.54 -15.57 10.55
CA PRO A 268 13.38 -16.26 10.03
C PRO A 268 12.99 -17.45 10.91
N LEU A 269 11.70 -17.75 11.00
CA LEU A 269 11.16 -18.87 11.74
C LEU A 269 10.98 -20.09 10.83
N GLN A 270 11.44 -21.26 11.26
CA GLN A 270 11.15 -22.54 10.60
C GLN A 270 9.68 -22.93 10.85
N SER A 271 8.79 -22.35 10.07
CA SER A 271 7.35 -22.38 10.28
C SER A 271 6.59 -22.52 8.96
N THR A 272 5.39 -23.12 9.03
CA THR A 272 4.43 -23.17 7.93
C THR A 272 3.08 -22.65 8.43
N PRO A 273 2.58 -21.50 7.94
CA PRO A 273 3.22 -20.60 6.97
C PRO A 273 4.52 -19.96 7.51
N PRO A 274 5.39 -19.41 6.63
CA PRO A 274 6.63 -18.76 7.02
C PRO A 274 6.42 -17.66 8.07
N GLY A 275 7.48 -17.33 8.80
CA GLY A 275 7.43 -16.31 9.84
C GLY A 275 8.78 -15.67 10.13
N LEU A 276 8.74 -14.58 10.88
CA LEU A 276 9.90 -13.78 11.26
C LEU A 276 9.84 -13.49 12.76
N LEU A 277 10.98 -13.66 13.44
CA LEU A 277 11.14 -13.24 14.83
C LEU A 277 11.73 -11.83 14.88
N LEU A 278 11.00 -10.92 15.51
CA LEU A 278 11.26 -9.49 15.60
C LEU A 278 11.49 -9.08 17.05
N GLU A 279 12.24 -8.00 17.24
CA GLU A 279 12.35 -7.35 18.55
C GLU A 279 10.97 -6.90 19.05
N ARG A 280 10.71 -7.10 20.35
CA ARG A 280 9.46 -6.64 20.94
C ARG A 280 9.52 -5.13 21.12
N ILE A 281 8.59 -4.46 20.48
CA ILE A 281 8.39 -3.01 20.61
C ILE A 281 7.72 -2.73 21.95
N SER A 282 8.20 -1.71 22.63
CA SER A 282 7.66 -1.28 23.93
C SER A 282 6.24 -0.71 23.77
N ALA A 283 5.42 -0.86 24.81
CA ALA A 283 4.00 -0.48 24.78
C ALA A 283 3.75 1.04 24.75
N ASP A 284 4.78 1.87 24.91
CA ASP A 284 4.72 3.33 24.77
C ASP A 284 4.73 3.81 23.31
N TYR A 285 5.00 2.91 22.36
CA TYR A 285 4.90 3.20 20.94
C TYR A 285 3.45 3.15 20.45
N HIS A 286 3.11 4.07 19.56
CA HIS A 286 1.83 4.12 18.87
C HIS A 286 2.03 4.49 17.41
N VAL A 287 1.07 4.13 16.56
CA VAL A 287 1.09 4.48 15.15
C VAL A 287 0.93 6.01 15.01
N LEU A 288 1.77 6.64 14.18
CA LEU A 288 1.78 8.10 14.01
C LEU A 288 0.47 8.63 13.37
N ALA A 289 -0.07 7.91 12.40
CA ALA A 289 -1.28 8.30 11.67
C ALA A 289 -2.16 7.10 11.28
N GLY A 290 -3.43 7.35 10.98
CA GLY A 290 -4.29 6.36 10.33
C GLY A 290 -3.99 6.28 8.82
N PRO A 291 -4.33 5.15 8.17
CA PRO A 291 -4.05 4.96 6.75
C PRO A 291 -4.88 5.91 5.87
N PRO A 292 -4.55 6.01 4.56
CA PRO A 292 -5.33 6.83 3.65
C PRO A 292 -6.80 6.45 3.61
N SER A 293 -7.65 7.46 3.49
CA SER A 293 -9.11 7.30 3.43
C SER A 293 -9.63 7.38 2.00
N LEU A 294 -10.91 7.08 1.82
CA LEU A 294 -11.61 7.34 0.55
C LEU A 294 -11.50 8.80 0.09
N ALA A 295 -11.46 9.74 1.05
CA ALA A 295 -11.36 11.16 0.75
C ALA A 295 -9.94 11.55 0.31
N SER A 296 -8.95 11.21 1.12
CA SER A 296 -7.55 11.56 0.88
C SER A 296 -6.90 10.74 -0.24
N CYS A 297 -7.44 9.55 -0.53
CA CYS A 297 -6.97 8.54 -1.50
C CYS A 297 -5.57 7.96 -1.21
N THR A 298 -4.59 8.82 -0.99
CA THR A 298 -3.16 8.47 -0.86
C THR A 298 -2.47 9.18 0.29
N ARG A 299 -3.13 10.07 1.04
CA ARG A 299 -2.55 10.78 2.20
C ARG A 299 -3.09 10.24 3.51
N ASP A 300 -2.24 10.19 4.53
CA ASP A 300 -2.61 9.65 5.84
C ASP A 300 -3.60 10.54 6.60
N VAL A 301 -4.35 9.92 7.51
CA VAL A 301 -5.38 10.57 8.29
C VAL A 301 -4.94 10.69 9.74
N TYR A 302 -4.83 11.93 10.23
CA TYR A 302 -4.43 12.21 11.60
C TYR A 302 -5.65 12.53 12.45
N ALA A 303 -5.55 12.28 13.77
CA ALA A 303 -6.57 12.67 14.72
C ALA A 303 -6.86 14.18 14.63
N GLN A 304 -8.14 14.56 14.76
CA GLN A 304 -8.55 15.95 14.68
C GLN A 304 -7.82 16.79 15.74
N GLY A 305 -7.19 17.88 15.30
CA GLY A 305 -6.44 18.77 16.19
C GLY A 305 -5.09 18.23 16.65
N ARG A 306 -4.60 17.10 16.12
CA ARG A 306 -3.22 16.65 16.37
C ARG A 306 -2.24 17.77 16.02
N ARG A 307 -1.32 18.05 16.94
CA ARG A 307 -0.21 18.99 16.80
C ARG A 307 1.08 18.35 17.27
N PHE A 308 2.20 18.81 16.74
CA PHE A 308 3.53 18.40 17.12
C PHE A 308 4.34 19.62 17.57
N ALA A 309 5.20 19.43 18.56
CA ALA A 309 6.32 20.34 18.72
C ALA A 309 7.23 20.21 17.49
N LEU A 310 7.79 21.31 16.99
CA LEU A 310 8.65 21.27 15.81
C LEU A 310 9.83 20.30 15.99
N GLU A 311 10.38 20.20 17.20
CA GLU A 311 11.46 19.27 17.53
C GLU A 311 11.04 17.81 17.41
N GLU A 312 9.82 17.46 17.83
CA GLU A 312 9.24 16.11 17.69
C GLU A 312 9.03 15.77 16.20
N ALA A 313 8.44 16.69 15.44
CA ALA A 313 8.23 16.52 14.00
C ALA A 313 9.56 16.32 13.25
N LEU A 314 10.59 17.09 13.62
CA LEU A 314 11.93 16.96 13.03
C LEU A 314 12.64 15.69 13.46
N ALA A 315 12.48 15.24 14.70
CA ALA A 315 13.03 13.96 15.17
C ALA A 315 12.45 12.79 14.34
N ILE A 316 11.14 12.79 14.12
CA ILE A 316 10.47 11.80 13.26
C ILE A 316 10.97 11.90 11.82
N ALA A 317 11.01 13.10 11.24
CA ALA A 317 11.45 13.30 9.86
C ALA A 317 12.91 12.85 9.65
N ARG A 318 13.82 13.17 10.58
CA ARG A 318 15.22 12.72 10.52
C ARG A 318 15.34 11.21 10.70
N ALA A 319 14.56 10.61 11.59
CA ALA A 319 14.55 9.16 11.81
C ALA A 319 14.15 8.40 10.53
N VAL A 320 13.07 8.84 9.88
CA VAL A 320 12.61 8.25 8.61
C VAL A 320 13.62 8.47 7.50
N ALA A 321 14.17 9.68 7.39
CA ALA A 321 15.17 9.97 6.36
C ALA A 321 16.45 9.12 6.53
N SER A 322 16.91 8.94 7.78
CA SER A 322 18.03 8.06 8.11
C SER A 322 17.74 6.60 7.79
N ALA A 323 16.54 6.10 8.15
CA ALA A 323 16.13 4.73 7.85
C ALA A 323 16.06 4.51 6.33
N ALA A 324 15.47 5.43 5.57
CA ALA A 324 15.38 5.32 4.12
C ALA A 324 16.77 5.38 3.44
N ALA A 325 17.67 6.28 3.88
CA ALA A 325 19.06 6.29 3.39
C ALA A 325 19.77 4.95 3.64
N HIS A 326 19.56 4.37 4.82
CA HIS A 326 20.10 3.07 5.18
C HIS A 326 19.55 1.96 4.28
N LEU A 327 18.24 1.92 4.04
CA LEU A 327 17.62 0.96 3.12
C LEU A 327 18.16 1.10 1.70
N HIS A 328 18.28 2.34 1.19
CA HIS A 328 18.83 2.62 -0.14
C HIS A 328 20.26 2.14 -0.29
N SER A 329 21.08 2.31 0.75
CA SER A 329 22.46 1.81 0.75
C SER A 329 22.57 0.28 0.68
N ASN A 330 21.52 -0.42 1.13
CA ASN A 330 21.39 -1.87 1.04
C ASN A 330 20.62 -2.33 -0.22
N GLY A 331 20.32 -1.43 -1.16
CA GLY A 331 19.60 -1.76 -2.40
C GLY A 331 18.11 -2.07 -2.18
N ILE A 332 17.50 -1.50 -1.14
CA ILE A 332 16.09 -1.72 -0.76
C ILE A 332 15.32 -0.41 -0.86
N LEU A 333 14.21 -0.41 -1.61
CA LEU A 333 13.17 0.62 -1.50
C LEU A 333 12.15 0.15 -0.49
N HIS A 334 11.62 1.06 0.33
CA HIS A 334 10.52 0.70 1.23
C HIS A 334 9.19 0.56 0.48
N GLY A 335 8.93 1.43 -0.50
CA GLY A 335 7.73 1.40 -1.35
C GLY A 335 6.43 1.86 -0.67
N ASP A 336 6.48 2.14 0.64
CA ASP A 336 5.31 2.44 1.49
C ASP A 336 5.64 3.38 2.66
N LEU A 337 6.47 4.41 2.40
CA LEU A 337 6.78 5.42 3.41
C LEU A 337 5.53 6.25 3.73
N TYR A 338 4.91 5.94 4.86
CA TYR A 338 3.69 6.53 5.38
C TYR A 338 3.77 6.69 6.89
N GLY A 339 3.06 7.67 7.45
CA GLY A 339 2.90 7.83 8.89
C GLY A 339 2.18 6.64 9.54
N HIS A 340 1.25 5.98 8.86
CA HIS A 340 0.60 4.77 9.40
C HIS A 340 1.53 3.55 9.52
N ASN A 341 2.71 3.60 8.89
CA ASN A 341 3.78 2.60 9.00
C ASN A 341 4.89 3.03 9.98
N LEU A 342 4.71 4.17 10.67
CA LEU A 342 5.62 4.67 11.69
C LEU A 342 5.08 4.40 13.09
N LEU A 343 5.93 3.83 13.93
CA LEU A 343 5.70 3.72 15.36
C LEU A 343 6.51 4.79 16.08
N VAL A 344 5.83 5.64 16.84
CA VAL A 344 6.44 6.75 17.57
C VAL A 344 6.15 6.64 19.06
N ASN A 345 7.08 7.06 19.90
CA ASN A 345 6.87 7.13 21.35
C ASN A 345 6.83 8.58 21.86
N GLY A 346 6.50 8.75 23.15
CA GLY A 346 6.39 10.08 23.78
C GLY A 346 7.70 10.88 23.86
N ALA A 347 8.84 10.27 23.54
CA ALA A 347 10.14 10.94 23.46
C ALA A 347 10.52 11.36 22.03
N GLY A 348 9.63 11.16 21.05
CA GLY A 348 9.89 11.46 19.64
C GLY A 348 10.78 10.43 18.93
N HIS A 349 11.08 9.30 19.56
CA HIS A 349 11.74 8.19 18.88
C HIS A 349 10.77 7.54 17.90
N CYS A 350 11.27 7.22 16.71
CA CYS A 350 10.49 6.68 15.60
C CYS A 350 11.12 5.39 15.08
N LEU A 351 10.27 4.39 14.83
CA LEU A 351 10.60 3.15 14.15
C LEU A 351 9.78 3.06 12.87
N LEU A 352 10.46 2.83 11.75
CA LEU A 352 9.84 2.49 10.47
C LEU A 352 9.63 0.98 10.39
N GLY A 353 8.43 0.57 10.02
CA GLY A 353 8.06 -0.83 9.83
C GLY A 353 7.19 -1.01 8.57
N ASP A 354 6.66 -2.24 8.43
CA ASP A 354 5.89 -2.70 7.27
C ASP A 354 6.65 -2.68 5.94
N PHE A 355 7.39 -3.76 5.71
CA PHE A 355 8.15 -3.97 4.48
C PHE A 355 7.34 -4.70 3.40
N GLY A 356 6.00 -4.75 3.53
CA GLY A 356 5.14 -5.49 2.60
C GLY A 356 5.25 -5.04 1.14
N ALA A 357 5.62 -3.76 0.93
CA ALA A 357 5.80 -3.14 -0.37
C ALA A 357 7.26 -3.04 -0.83
N ALA A 358 8.20 -3.49 0.00
CA ALA A 358 9.62 -3.30 -0.23
C ALA A 358 10.06 -3.99 -1.51
N SER A 359 10.99 -3.38 -2.25
CA SER A 359 11.49 -3.90 -3.52
C SER A 359 13.00 -3.74 -3.60
N PHE A 360 13.67 -4.66 -4.27
CA PHE A 360 15.13 -4.64 -4.41
C PHE A 360 15.54 -3.97 -5.73
N PHE A 361 16.68 -3.29 -5.71
CA PHE A 361 17.20 -2.57 -6.87
C PHE A 361 18.72 -2.45 -6.81
N ASP A 362 19.35 -2.14 -7.95
CA ASP A 362 20.76 -1.76 -8.00
C ASP A 362 20.92 -0.26 -7.70
N PRO A 363 21.47 0.14 -6.53
CA PRO A 363 21.61 1.54 -6.14
C PRO A 363 22.62 2.32 -6.97
N ALA A 364 23.54 1.64 -7.67
CA ALA A 364 24.51 2.29 -8.55
C ALA A 364 23.94 2.62 -9.94
N SER A 365 22.86 1.96 -10.35
CA SER A 365 22.24 2.16 -11.66
C SER A 365 21.49 3.50 -11.77
N ALA A 366 21.36 4.03 -12.99
CA ALA A 366 20.56 5.24 -13.25
C ALA A 366 19.08 5.05 -12.88
N GLN A 367 18.52 3.87 -13.16
CA GLN A 367 17.16 3.52 -12.75
C GLN A 367 17.03 3.48 -11.23
N GLY A 368 18.02 2.90 -10.53
CA GLY A 368 18.07 2.88 -9.07
C GLY A 368 18.14 4.28 -8.45
N GLN A 369 18.93 5.18 -9.01
CA GLN A 369 18.96 6.57 -8.57
C GLN A 369 17.60 7.26 -8.73
N ALA A 370 16.91 7.05 -9.85
CA ALA A 370 15.58 7.60 -10.09
C ALA A 370 14.51 7.02 -9.16
N LEU A 371 14.58 5.72 -8.86
CA LEU A 371 13.70 5.06 -7.89
C LEU A 371 13.84 5.66 -6.48
N GLN A 372 15.06 5.96 -6.05
CA GLN A 372 15.29 6.65 -4.77
C GLN A 372 14.64 8.05 -4.76
N ARG A 373 14.65 8.76 -5.90
CA ARG A 373 13.99 10.07 -6.04
C ARG A 373 12.45 9.95 -6.07
N ILE A 374 11.90 8.84 -6.53
CA ILE A 374 10.47 8.53 -6.37
C ILE A 374 10.12 8.41 -4.89
N GLU A 375 10.90 7.66 -4.11
CA GLU A 375 10.66 7.49 -2.67
C GLU A 375 10.91 8.78 -1.87
N ALA A 376 11.82 9.65 -2.31
CA ALA A 376 11.98 10.99 -1.75
C ALA A 376 10.69 11.81 -1.79
N ARG A 377 9.83 11.59 -2.80
CA ARG A 377 8.51 12.24 -2.86
C ARG A 377 7.57 11.73 -1.77
N ALA A 378 7.56 10.43 -1.48
CA ALA A 378 6.78 9.87 -0.37
C ALA A 378 7.21 10.52 0.96
N PHE A 379 8.53 10.66 1.17
CA PHE A 379 9.06 11.41 2.30
C PHE A 379 8.58 12.88 2.30
N GLY A 380 8.58 13.56 1.16
CA GLY A 380 8.05 14.92 1.03
C GLY A 380 6.57 15.04 1.43
N CYS A 381 5.75 14.05 1.11
CA CYS A 381 4.36 13.98 1.55
C CYS A 381 4.23 13.80 3.07
N LEU A 382 5.04 12.93 3.66
CA LEU A 382 5.11 12.75 5.12
C LEU A 382 5.57 14.05 5.82
N LEU A 383 6.62 14.68 5.29
CA LEU A 383 7.17 15.93 5.84
C LEU A 383 6.11 17.03 5.80
N GLU A 384 5.38 17.19 4.70
CA GLU A 384 4.25 18.13 4.62
C GLU A 384 3.22 17.87 5.72
N GLU A 385 2.82 16.62 5.93
CA GLU A 385 1.85 16.26 6.97
C GLU A 385 2.34 16.64 8.37
N LEU A 386 3.61 16.40 8.66
CA LEU A 386 4.24 16.77 9.93
C LEU A 386 4.29 18.30 10.11
N LEU A 387 4.73 19.03 9.09
CA LEU A 387 4.92 20.49 9.14
C LEU A 387 3.59 21.25 9.24
N GLU A 388 2.53 20.82 8.53
CA GLU A 388 1.18 21.41 8.64
C GLU A 388 0.58 21.33 10.05
N ARG A 389 1.13 20.45 10.89
CA ARG A 389 0.69 20.20 12.27
C ARG A 389 1.62 20.84 13.30
N CYS A 390 2.53 21.69 12.88
CA CYS A 390 3.36 22.54 13.73
C CYS A 390 2.89 23.99 13.62
N ASP A 391 3.02 24.77 14.69
CA ASP A 391 2.55 26.16 14.70
C ASP A 391 3.53 27.12 13.98
N GLU A 392 4.81 27.08 14.34
CA GLU A 392 5.87 27.94 13.77
C GLU A 392 6.91 27.10 13.04
N VAL A 393 6.82 27.05 11.71
CA VAL A 393 7.73 26.27 10.85
C VAL A 393 8.67 27.19 10.07
N PRO A 394 10.00 27.08 10.24
CA PRO A 394 10.98 27.79 9.42
C PRO A 394 10.83 27.48 7.91
N GLU A 395 10.86 28.52 7.07
CA GLU A 395 10.71 28.41 5.61
C GLU A 395 11.70 27.41 4.96
N ARG A 396 12.89 27.25 5.54
CA ARG A 396 13.88 26.25 5.07
C ARG A 396 13.31 24.81 5.04
N LEU A 397 12.41 24.47 5.96
CA LEU A 397 11.82 23.13 6.01
C LEU A 397 10.77 22.94 4.90
N TRP A 398 10.02 23.99 4.58
CA TRP A 398 9.15 24.03 3.40
C TRP A 398 9.94 24.02 2.09
N GLN A 399 11.17 24.52 2.07
CA GLN A 399 12.07 24.36 0.91
C GLN A 399 12.50 22.91 0.73
N VAL A 400 12.88 22.21 1.81
CA VAL A 400 13.18 20.76 1.77
C VAL A 400 11.97 19.98 1.27
N GLN A 401 10.80 20.23 1.85
CA GLN A 401 9.56 19.58 1.43
C GLN A 401 9.26 19.79 -0.06
N ARG A 402 9.33 21.04 -0.56
CA ARG A 402 9.10 21.35 -1.98
C ARG A 402 10.12 20.71 -2.91
N ALA A 403 11.38 20.59 -2.47
CA ALA A 403 12.41 19.89 -3.24
C ALA A 403 12.08 18.38 -3.35
N CYS A 404 11.63 17.75 -2.26
CA CYS A 404 11.20 16.35 -2.27
C CYS A 404 10.02 16.08 -3.20
N VAL A 405 9.10 17.03 -3.35
CA VAL A 405 7.90 16.90 -4.21
C VAL A 405 8.02 17.59 -5.56
N ALA A 406 9.24 17.88 -6.03
CA ALA A 406 9.47 18.47 -7.34
C ALA A 406 8.83 17.64 -8.47
N PRO A 407 8.22 18.28 -9.48
CA PRO A 407 7.54 17.57 -10.57
C PRO A 407 8.52 16.75 -11.42
N THR A 408 9.73 17.25 -11.66
CA THR A 408 10.79 16.47 -12.30
C THR A 408 11.40 15.51 -11.28
N VAL A 409 11.43 14.21 -11.58
CA VAL A 409 11.98 13.20 -10.66
C VAL A 409 13.47 13.43 -10.37
N SER A 410 14.27 13.81 -11.37
CA SER A 410 15.72 14.06 -11.20
C SER A 410 16.04 15.26 -10.32
N ASP A 411 15.11 16.19 -10.12
CA ASP A 411 15.31 17.41 -9.32
C ASP A 411 15.10 17.15 -7.82
N ARG A 412 14.47 16.03 -7.46
CA ARG A 412 14.23 15.65 -6.06
C ARG A 412 15.56 15.23 -5.42
N PRO A 413 15.83 15.53 -4.15
CA PRO A 413 17.06 15.12 -3.45
C PRO A 413 17.08 13.61 -3.15
N ASP A 414 18.27 13.05 -2.93
CA ASP A 414 18.42 11.74 -2.28
C ASP A 414 18.35 11.92 -0.76
N PHE A 415 18.26 10.80 -0.04
CA PHE A 415 18.10 10.86 1.41
C PHE A 415 19.33 11.41 2.15
N ASN A 416 20.55 11.32 1.60
CA ASN A 416 21.72 11.96 2.20
C ASN A 416 21.61 13.48 2.14
N ALA A 417 21.17 14.03 1.00
CA ALA A 417 20.91 15.46 0.85
C ALA A 417 19.72 15.93 1.72
N ILE A 418 18.67 15.11 1.86
CA ILE A 418 17.55 15.39 2.77
C ILE A 418 18.04 15.48 4.22
N ILE A 419 18.79 14.49 4.70
CA ILE A 419 19.33 14.47 6.07
C ILE A 419 20.19 15.70 6.35
N ALA A 420 21.04 16.11 5.40
CA ALA A 420 21.88 17.29 5.55
C ALA A 420 21.09 18.61 5.64
N ALA A 421 19.86 18.64 5.11
CA ALA A 421 19.02 19.83 5.06
C ALA A 421 18.01 19.95 6.22
N LEU A 422 17.75 18.87 6.96
CA LEU A 422 16.84 18.81 8.12
C LEU A 422 17.54 19.19 9.43
#